data_AF-A0A227NBU8-F1
#
_entry.id   AF-A0A227NBU8-F1
#
_cell.length_a   1.000
_cell.length_b   1.000
_cell.length_c   1.000
_cell.angle_alpha   90.00
_cell.angle_beta   90.00
_cell.angle_gamma   90.00
#
_symmetry.space_group_name_H-M   'P 1'
#
loop_
_entity.id
_entity.type
_entity.pdbx_description
1 polymer ?
#
loop_
_entity_poly.entity_id
_entity_poly.type
_entity_poly.pdbx_seq_one_letter_code
_entity_poly.pdbx_strand_id
1 'polypeptide(L)'
;MKNILFALFFILTSNAFVKAQELKSPDGNLTVTFGLNAAGTPVYSLSYKNKQVIKESKLGFVVKSDIMLNKDFRVTATNFQSENSTWKPILGEQKEIQNQYNELKVALVQEKSERKISIYFRLFNDGLGFRYEFPVQDNLRHFIIQEETTEFNLTGDHKLFWIPGDYDTNEYSYTTSKISEMQPLVYNATHVPLAAQSTIKNLATQTPLMIKTNNGLYINIHEAALKNYPAMCLNVDDKTYSLSSHLVPDALGNKGYIQTGSFTPWRTIVVSDDARKILSSKMILNLNEPCSFDDTSWIKPVKYIGVWWEYFTGAGSTWAYSNDQDVVIGSTDFSKLKPNNTHGANTKHVKEYIDFA
;
A
#
# COMPACT_ATOMS: atom_id res chain seq x y z
N MET A 1 36.48 -3.31 70.62
CA MET A 1 35.69 -2.52 69.66
C MET A 1 36.12 -2.93 68.26
N LYS A 2 35.32 -3.76 67.56
CA LYS A 2 35.60 -4.22 66.19
C LYS A 2 34.73 -3.40 65.25
N ASN A 3 35.36 -2.53 64.45
CA ASN A 3 34.67 -1.76 63.41
C ASN A 3 34.59 -2.63 62.15
N ILE A 4 33.38 -3.07 61.81
CA ILE A 4 33.07 -3.77 60.56
C ILE A 4 32.75 -2.69 59.53
N LEU A 5 33.61 -2.51 58.53
CA LEU A 5 33.33 -1.69 57.36
C LEU A 5 32.38 -2.45 56.43
N PHE A 6 31.17 -1.94 56.25
CA PHE A 6 30.22 -2.39 55.24
C PHE A 6 30.59 -1.73 53.91
N ALA A 7 31.11 -2.50 52.95
CA ALA A 7 31.32 -2.04 51.58
C ALA A 7 30.00 -2.20 50.80
N LEU A 8 29.35 -1.07 50.46
CA LEU A 8 28.20 -1.04 49.56
C LEU A 8 28.69 -1.30 48.13
N PHE A 9 28.29 -2.45 47.57
CA PHE A 9 28.50 -2.78 46.17
C PHE A 9 27.43 -2.06 45.33
N PHE A 10 27.80 -0.94 44.70
CA PHE A 10 26.92 -0.21 43.79
C PHE A 10 26.89 -0.96 42.45
N ILE A 11 25.83 -1.75 42.24
CA ILE A 11 25.57 -2.40 40.95
C ILE A 11 25.16 -1.31 39.95
N LEU A 12 26.10 -0.87 39.12
CA LEU A 12 25.79 -0.10 37.91
C LEU A 12 25.04 -1.02 36.95
N THR A 13 23.71 -0.92 36.95
CA THR A 13 22.88 -1.44 35.87
C THR A 13 23.16 -0.60 34.62
N SER A 14 24.04 -1.09 33.74
CA SER A 14 24.18 -0.54 32.39
C SER A 14 22.87 -0.80 31.64
N ASN A 15 21.96 0.16 31.64
CA ASN A 15 20.88 0.19 30.66
C ASN A 15 21.53 0.27 29.28
N ALA A 16 21.56 -0.85 28.56
CA ALA A 16 21.88 -0.87 27.15
C ALA A 16 20.81 -0.02 26.45
N PHE A 17 21.12 1.25 26.21
CA PHE A 17 20.31 2.10 25.36
C PHE A 17 20.34 1.47 23.97
N VAL A 18 19.26 0.76 23.61
CA VAL A 18 18.98 0.40 22.23
C VAL A 18 18.85 1.72 21.48
N LYS A 19 19.88 2.08 20.70
CA LYS A 19 19.87 3.32 19.91
C LYS A 19 18.84 3.18 18.81
N ALA A 20 17.66 3.76 18.99
CA ALA A 20 16.70 3.94 17.91
C ALA A 20 17.34 4.78 16.79
N GLN A 21 17.08 4.42 15.54
CA GLN A 21 17.52 5.20 14.39
C GLN A 21 16.45 6.23 14.04
N GLU A 22 16.89 7.46 13.82
CA GLU A 22 16.00 8.58 13.48
C GLU A 22 16.32 9.09 12.07
N LEU A 23 15.28 9.35 11.28
CA LEU A 23 15.36 9.97 9.98
C LEU A 23 14.35 11.13 9.94
N LYS A 24 14.79 12.31 9.49
CA LYS A 24 13.94 13.50 9.35
C LYS A 24 13.70 13.83 7.88
N SER A 25 12.55 14.43 7.57
CA SER A 25 12.29 15.00 6.25
C SER A 25 13.26 16.15 5.94
N PRO A 26 13.46 16.52 4.66
CA PRO A 26 14.29 17.67 4.28
C PRO A 26 13.94 18.98 5.02
N ASP A 27 12.66 19.24 5.30
CA ASP A 27 12.20 20.41 6.05
C ASP A 27 12.15 20.21 7.57
N GLY A 28 12.49 19.02 8.06
CA GLY A 28 12.48 18.64 9.47
C GLY A 28 11.10 18.52 10.11
N ASN A 29 10.00 18.65 9.35
CA ASN A 29 8.65 18.54 9.90
C ASN A 29 8.22 17.10 10.16
N LEU A 30 8.72 16.12 9.41
CA LEU A 30 8.48 14.70 9.69
C LEU A 30 9.70 14.07 10.31
N THR A 31 9.44 13.14 11.23
CA THR A 31 10.46 12.27 11.83
C THR A 31 9.94 10.84 11.86
N VAL A 32 10.68 9.91 11.26
CA VAL A 32 10.49 8.47 11.47
C VAL A 32 11.54 7.97 12.45
N THR A 33 11.10 7.21 13.45
CA THR A 33 11.96 6.52 14.40
C THR A 33 11.82 5.03 14.18
N PHE A 34 12.92 4.36 13.92
CA PHE A 34 13.00 2.91 13.77
C PHE A 34 13.76 2.29 14.95
N GLY A 35 13.36 1.08 15.35
CA GLY A 35 14.08 0.30 16.35
C GLY A 35 13.72 -1.17 16.33
N LEU A 36 14.27 -1.90 17.29
CA LEU A 36 13.90 -3.28 17.60
C LEU A 36 13.29 -3.30 19.01
N ASN A 37 12.14 -3.95 19.16
CA ASN A 37 11.60 -4.18 20.50
C ASN A 37 12.37 -5.30 21.23
N ALA A 38 11.95 -5.63 22.46
CA ALA A 38 12.62 -6.64 23.29
C ALA A 38 12.67 -8.05 22.67
N ALA A 39 11.78 -8.36 21.71
CA ALA A 39 11.77 -9.63 20.98
C ALA A 39 12.57 -9.59 19.67
N GLY A 40 13.29 -8.50 19.39
CA GLY A 40 13.98 -8.30 18.11
C GLY A 40 13.02 -8.08 16.94
N THR A 41 11.77 -7.68 17.18
CA THR A 41 10.82 -7.29 16.13
C THR A 41 11.14 -5.88 15.64
N PRO A 42 11.29 -5.67 14.32
CA PRO A 42 11.43 -4.35 13.75
C PRO A 42 10.16 -3.53 13.95
N VAL A 43 10.31 -2.33 14.48
CA VAL A 43 9.22 -1.39 14.75
C VAL A 43 9.57 0.00 14.24
N TYR A 44 8.55 0.75 13.83
CA TYR A 44 8.69 2.17 13.47
C TYR A 44 7.58 3.02 14.10
N SER A 45 7.82 4.32 14.18
CA SER A 45 6.81 5.32 14.49
C SER A 45 7.03 6.56 13.62
N LEU A 46 5.98 7.36 13.41
CA LEU A 46 6.02 8.56 12.57
C LEU A 46 5.43 9.74 13.32
N SER A 47 6.12 10.88 13.29
CA SER A 47 5.63 12.16 13.80
C SER A 47 5.65 13.23 12.73
N TYR A 48 4.70 14.16 12.76
CA TYR A 48 4.60 15.35 11.91
C TYR A 48 4.40 16.58 12.79
N LYS A 49 5.32 17.56 12.70
CA LYS A 49 5.34 18.78 13.52
C LYS A 49 5.19 18.49 15.01
N ASN A 50 5.96 17.53 15.51
CA ASN A 50 5.93 17.03 16.90
C ASN A 50 4.60 16.39 17.34
N LYS A 51 3.65 16.15 16.43
CA LYS A 51 2.44 15.35 16.70
C LYS A 51 2.68 13.93 16.21
N GLN A 52 2.40 12.95 17.07
CA GLN A 52 2.45 11.55 16.68
C GLN A 52 1.37 11.24 15.63
N VAL A 53 1.78 10.63 14.53
CA VAL A 53 0.93 10.25 13.38
C VAL A 53 0.68 8.75 13.44
N ILE A 54 1.75 7.97 13.52
CA ILE A 54 1.75 6.51 13.65
C ILE A 54 2.45 6.15 14.96
N LYS A 55 1.76 5.40 15.82
CA LYS A 55 2.35 4.80 17.04
C LYS A 55 3.35 3.72 16.65
N GLU A 56 4.10 3.24 17.63
CA GLU A 56 4.96 2.06 17.42
C GLU A 56 4.18 0.96 16.68
N SER A 57 4.69 0.60 15.51
CA SER A 57 4.03 -0.30 14.56
C SER A 57 5.05 -1.32 14.07
N LYS A 58 4.67 -2.59 14.09
CA LYS A 58 5.55 -3.69 13.70
C LYS A 58 5.73 -3.78 12.19
N LEU A 59 6.85 -4.40 11.81
CA LEU A 59 7.26 -4.66 10.45
C LEU A 59 7.75 -6.12 10.36
N GLY A 60 7.41 -6.82 9.28
CA GLY A 60 7.95 -8.15 9.01
C GLY A 60 6.97 -9.07 8.30
N PHE A 61 7.28 -10.38 8.32
CA PHE A 61 6.50 -11.40 7.63
C PHE A 61 6.38 -12.67 8.46
N VAL A 62 5.32 -13.42 8.18
CA VAL A 62 5.25 -14.87 8.36
C VAL A 62 5.32 -15.49 6.98
N VAL A 63 6.26 -16.40 6.76
CA VAL A 63 6.36 -17.15 5.50
C VAL A 63 6.07 -18.62 5.76
N LYS A 64 5.68 -19.37 4.73
CA LYS A 64 5.29 -20.79 4.87
C LYS A 64 6.34 -21.62 5.62
N SER A 65 5.85 -22.71 6.22
CA SER A 65 6.56 -23.49 7.24
C SER A 65 6.80 -22.70 8.53
N ASP A 66 5.93 -21.72 8.80
CA ASP A 66 5.90 -20.88 10.00
C ASP A 66 7.25 -20.20 10.32
N ILE A 67 7.98 -19.82 9.27
CA ILE A 67 9.20 -19.05 9.40
C ILE A 67 8.82 -17.59 9.71
N MET A 68 9.17 -17.17 10.92
CA MET A 68 8.87 -15.83 11.44
C MET A 68 9.98 -14.86 11.04
N LEU A 69 9.77 -14.07 10.00
CA LEU A 69 10.64 -12.95 9.59
C LEU A 69 10.15 -11.63 10.19
N ASN A 70 9.75 -11.64 11.47
CA ASN A 70 9.25 -10.49 12.22
C ASN A 70 9.76 -10.43 13.67
N LYS A 71 10.79 -11.20 14.01
CA LYS A 71 11.40 -11.25 15.34
C LYS A 71 12.82 -11.80 15.28
N ASP A 72 13.51 -11.79 16.43
CA ASP A 72 14.86 -12.33 16.61
C ASP A 72 15.91 -11.68 15.71
N PHE A 73 15.66 -10.45 15.24
CA PHE A 73 16.61 -9.67 14.45
C PHE A 73 17.57 -8.88 15.34
N ARG A 74 18.75 -8.61 14.79
CA ARG A 74 19.65 -7.54 15.21
C ARG A 74 19.93 -6.62 14.02
N VAL A 75 20.18 -5.34 14.28
CA VAL A 75 20.67 -4.40 13.28
C VAL A 75 22.14 -4.69 13.02
N THR A 76 22.52 -4.84 11.76
CA THR A 76 23.92 -5.11 11.35
C THR A 76 24.56 -3.93 10.63
N ALA A 77 23.76 -3.13 9.92
CA ALA A 77 24.21 -1.90 9.30
C ALA A 77 23.05 -0.93 9.13
N THR A 78 23.38 0.36 9.09
CA THR A 78 22.45 1.44 8.72
C THR A 78 23.15 2.34 7.71
N ASN A 79 22.44 2.77 6.68
CA ASN A 79 22.98 3.65 5.64
C ASN A 79 22.00 4.79 5.40
N PHE A 80 22.52 6.02 5.40
CA PHE A 80 21.74 7.23 5.18
C PHE A 80 22.11 7.83 3.84
N GLN A 81 21.10 8.26 3.08
CA GLN A 81 21.25 8.96 1.81
C GLN A 81 20.24 10.08 1.72
N SER A 82 20.42 10.96 0.74
CA SER A 82 19.44 11.97 0.36
C SER A 82 19.35 12.05 -1.14
N GLU A 83 18.18 12.45 -1.64
CA GLU A 83 17.89 12.65 -3.04
C GLU A 83 17.28 14.03 -3.21
N ASN A 84 17.67 14.73 -4.27
CA ASN A 84 17.05 15.98 -4.69
C ASN A 84 17.22 16.14 -6.20
N SER A 85 16.26 15.58 -6.94
CA SER A 85 16.22 15.66 -8.40
C SER A 85 14.86 16.15 -8.87
N THR A 86 14.74 16.39 -10.17
CA THR A 86 13.49 16.75 -10.82
C THR A 86 13.36 15.95 -12.10
N TRP A 87 12.16 15.49 -12.40
CA TRP A 87 11.85 14.74 -13.60
C TRP A 87 10.56 15.27 -14.25
N LYS A 88 10.35 14.91 -15.52
CA LYS A 88 9.22 15.37 -16.32
C LYS A 88 8.34 14.17 -16.65
N PRO A 89 7.07 14.12 -16.20
CA PRO A 89 6.17 13.09 -16.66
C PRO A 89 5.85 13.31 -18.15
N ILE A 90 5.58 12.22 -18.87
CA ILE A 90 5.13 12.30 -20.27
C ILE A 90 3.80 13.05 -20.33
N LEU A 91 2.85 12.62 -19.49
CA LEU A 91 1.58 13.27 -19.21
C LEU A 91 1.42 13.37 -17.69
N GLY A 92 0.90 14.47 -17.18
CA GLY A 92 0.65 14.62 -15.75
C GLY A 92 0.03 15.96 -15.40
N GLU A 93 -0.33 16.09 -14.12
CA GLU A 93 -0.92 17.32 -13.57
C GLU A 93 0.09 18.49 -13.51
N GLN A 94 1.38 18.18 -13.58
CA GLN A 94 2.49 19.14 -13.49
C GLN A 94 3.54 18.82 -14.56
N LYS A 95 4.18 19.86 -15.09
CA LYS A 95 5.25 19.74 -16.11
C LYS A 95 6.54 19.13 -15.55
N GLU A 96 6.86 19.45 -14.30
CA GLU A 96 8.05 19.01 -13.59
C GLU A 96 7.63 18.54 -12.19
N ILE A 97 8.19 17.41 -11.75
CA ILE A 97 7.95 16.81 -10.45
C ILE A 97 9.28 16.73 -9.72
N GLN A 98 9.34 17.34 -8.53
CA GLN A 98 10.49 17.26 -7.66
C GLN A 98 10.48 15.92 -6.90
N ASN A 99 11.63 15.25 -6.88
CA ASN A 99 11.90 14.08 -6.06
C ASN A 99 12.91 14.45 -4.98
N GLN A 100 12.43 14.80 -3.80
CA GLN A 100 13.27 15.21 -2.68
C GLN A 100 12.92 14.44 -1.40
N TYR A 101 13.86 13.64 -0.92
CA TYR A 101 13.70 12.85 0.30
C TYR A 101 15.04 12.62 1.00
N ASN A 102 14.97 12.29 2.28
CA ASN A 102 16.06 11.61 2.97
C ASN A 102 15.73 10.11 3.06
N GLU A 103 16.74 9.25 2.98
CA GLU A 103 16.59 7.79 3.00
C GLU A 103 17.38 7.16 4.15
N LEU A 104 16.80 6.14 4.77
CA LEU A 104 17.44 5.23 5.72
C LEU A 104 17.25 3.79 5.24
N LYS A 105 18.35 3.09 4.97
CA LYS A 105 18.38 1.63 4.83
C LYS A 105 18.82 1.00 6.14
N VAL A 106 18.03 0.07 6.68
CA VAL A 106 18.38 -0.76 7.85
C VAL A 106 18.59 -2.20 7.40
N ALA A 107 19.79 -2.75 7.61
CA ALA A 107 20.10 -4.15 7.36
C ALA A 107 19.91 -4.98 8.63
N LEU A 108 19.03 -5.99 8.55
CA LEU A 108 18.63 -6.84 9.66
C LEU A 108 19.06 -8.29 9.41
N VAL A 109 19.54 -8.94 10.46
CA VAL A 109 19.90 -10.38 10.41
C VAL A 109 19.33 -11.08 11.63
N GLN A 110 18.66 -12.21 11.42
CA GLN A 110 18.20 -13.06 12.52
C GLN A 110 19.40 -13.70 13.23
N GLU A 111 19.38 -13.77 14.56
CA GLU A 111 20.52 -14.26 15.33
C GLU A 111 20.85 -15.73 15.08
N LYS A 112 19.83 -16.58 15.02
CA LYS A 112 20.01 -18.04 14.92
C LYS A 112 20.00 -18.58 13.50
N SER A 113 19.07 -18.11 12.68
CA SER A 113 18.87 -18.58 11.31
C SER A 113 19.73 -17.84 10.28
N GLU A 114 20.37 -16.74 10.71
CA GLU A 114 21.16 -15.83 9.87
C GLU A 114 20.43 -15.29 8.64
N ARG A 115 19.09 -15.38 8.63
CA ARG A 115 18.26 -14.82 7.56
C ARG A 115 18.31 -13.31 7.59
N LYS A 116 18.42 -12.72 6.42
CA LYS A 116 18.65 -11.30 6.19
C LYS A 116 17.43 -10.67 5.53
N ILE A 117 17.04 -9.50 6.00
CA ILE A 117 16.14 -8.60 5.29
C ILE A 117 16.73 -7.19 5.39
N SER A 118 16.33 -6.29 4.51
CA SER A 118 16.58 -4.86 4.71
C SER A 118 15.29 -4.08 4.60
N ILE A 119 15.20 -2.96 5.33
CA ILE A 119 14.06 -2.07 5.28
C ILE A 119 14.56 -0.70 4.84
N TYR A 120 13.93 -0.15 3.81
CA TYR A 120 14.19 1.19 3.30
C TYR A 120 13.08 2.11 3.77
N PHE A 121 13.45 3.28 4.27
CA PHE A 121 12.55 4.39 4.58
C PHE A 121 12.96 5.58 3.73
N ARG A 122 12.05 6.13 2.92
CA ARG A 122 12.20 7.42 2.24
C ARG A 122 11.23 8.40 2.88
N LEU A 123 11.77 9.47 3.45
CA LEU A 123 11.00 10.49 4.14
C LEU A 123 11.03 11.79 3.35
N PHE A 124 9.87 12.12 2.79
CA PHE A 124 9.58 13.35 2.07
C PHE A 124 9.02 14.40 3.04
N ASN A 125 8.86 15.65 2.58
CA ASN A 125 8.24 16.71 3.39
C ASN A 125 6.72 16.50 3.58
N ASP A 126 6.11 15.62 2.79
CA ASP A 126 4.67 15.35 2.79
C ASP A 126 4.32 13.90 3.17
N GLY A 127 5.30 13.03 3.42
CA GLY A 127 5.02 11.64 3.79
C GLY A 127 6.22 10.72 3.91
N LEU A 128 5.92 9.50 4.37
CA LEU A 128 6.85 8.39 4.50
C LEU A 128 6.50 7.33 3.44
N GLY A 129 7.51 6.85 2.71
CA GLY A 129 7.47 5.57 1.99
C GLY A 129 8.42 4.57 2.64
N PHE A 130 8.02 3.32 2.82
CA PHE A 130 8.96 2.26 3.20
C PHE A 130 8.72 0.95 2.46
N ARG A 131 9.77 0.15 2.25
CA ARG A 131 9.68 -1.17 1.62
C ARG A 131 10.72 -2.13 2.18
N TYR A 132 10.46 -3.42 1.97
CA TYR A 132 11.40 -4.48 2.30
C TYR A 132 12.23 -4.86 1.07
N GLU A 133 13.50 -5.15 1.30
CA GLU A 133 14.38 -5.86 0.39
C GLU A 133 14.63 -7.25 0.96
N PHE A 134 14.62 -8.27 0.09
CA PHE A 134 15.01 -9.62 0.42
C PHE A 134 16.37 -9.92 -0.23
N PRO A 135 17.52 -9.66 0.42
CA PRO A 135 18.83 -9.85 -0.20
C PRO A 135 19.07 -11.30 -0.58
N VAL A 136 19.83 -11.49 -1.66
CA VAL A 136 20.39 -12.78 -2.08
C VAL A 136 21.23 -13.36 -0.92
N GLN A 137 20.80 -14.48 -0.34
CA GLN A 137 21.41 -15.18 0.81
C GLN A 137 21.17 -16.70 0.80
N ASP A 138 22.03 -17.49 1.43
CA ASP A 138 21.96 -18.96 1.34
C ASP A 138 20.79 -19.59 2.12
N ASN A 139 20.41 -19.00 3.26
CA ASN A 139 19.44 -19.58 4.20
C ASN A 139 17.96 -19.28 3.87
N LEU A 140 17.70 -18.54 2.78
CA LEU A 140 16.38 -18.22 2.26
C LEU A 140 16.52 -17.73 0.81
N ARG A 141 16.00 -18.50 -0.17
CA ARG A 141 16.12 -18.17 -1.61
C ARG A 141 14.77 -17.95 -2.28
N HIS A 142 13.90 -18.96 -2.18
CA HIS A 142 12.53 -18.92 -2.63
C HIS A 142 11.63 -19.21 -1.44
N PHE A 143 10.58 -18.42 -1.27
CA PHE A 143 9.63 -18.61 -0.19
C PHE A 143 8.26 -18.09 -0.58
N ILE A 144 7.25 -18.57 0.14
CA ILE A 144 5.87 -18.16 -0.04
C ILE A 144 5.47 -17.34 1.18
N ILE A 145 5.01 -16.11 0.96
CA ILE A 145 4.46 -15.28 2.02
C ILE A 145 3.14 -15.90 2.47
N GLN A 146 3.04 -16.12 3.77
CA GLN A 146 1.79 -16.49 4.42
C GLN A 146 1.08 -15.22 4.89
N GLU A 147 1.79 -14.33 5.56
CA GLU A 147 1.29 -13.02 5.97
C GLU A 147 2.40 -11.96 5.93
N GLU A 148 2.04 -10.76 5.51
CA GLU A 148 2.82 -9.56 5.82
C GLU A 148 2.29 -8.98 7.14
N THR A 149 3.18 -8.72 8.10
CA THR A 149 2.82 -8.27 9.46
C THR A 149 3.12 -6.78 9.66
N THR A 150 2.99 -5.99 8.61
CA THR A 150 3.16 -4.53 8.63
C THR A 150 1.97 -3.89 9.34
N GLU A 151 2.23 -3.01 10.32
CA GLU A 151 1.21 -2.28 11.06
C GLU A 151 1.24 -0.76 10.75
N PHE A 152 0.10 -0.10 10.98
CA PHE A 152 -0.07 1.36 10.97
C PHE A 152 -0.95 1.75 12.16
N ASN A 153 -0.38 1.68 13.37
CA ASN A 153 -1.12 1.88 14.62
C ASN A 153 -1.48 3.35 14.81
N LEU A 154 -2.76 3.70 14.73
CA LEU A 154 -3.22 5.09 14.77
C LEU A 154 -3.28 5.64 16.19
N THR A 155 -3.23 6.96 16.32
CA THR A 155 -3.23 7.66 17.61
C THR A 155 -4.60 7.82 18.27
N GLY A 156 -5.67 7.38 17.63
CA GLY A 156 -7.02 7.46 18.20
C GLY A 156 -8.10 7.05 17.21
N ASP A 157 -9.34 7.20 17.66
CA ASP A 157 -10.54 6.93 16.88
C ASP A 157 -10.81 8.08 15.88
N HIS A 158 -10.15 7.98 14.73
CA HIS A 158 -10.18 9.01 13.68
C HIS A 158 -11.31 8.78 12.69
N LYS A 159 -11.64 9.81 11.91
CA LYS A 159 -12.63 9.68 10.84
C LYS A 159 -11.98 9.08 9.61
N LEU A 160 -12.56 8.00 9.08
CA LEU A 160 -12.17 7.32 7.86
C LEU A 160 -13.11 7.69 6.70
N PHE A 161 -12.55 7.71 5.48
CA PHE A 161 -13.30 7.66 4.22
C PHE A 161 -12.86 6.39 3.51
N TRP A 162 -13.75 5.40 3.48
CA TRP A 162 -13.35 4.02 3.20
C TRP A 162 -14.34 3.29 2.30
N ILE A 163 -13.82 2.29 1.59
CA ILE A 163 -14.61 1.24 0.93
C ILE A 163 -14.25 -0.12 1.55
N PRO A 164 -15.16 -1.11 1.55
CA PRO A 164 -14.89 -2.42 2.10
C PRO A 164 -13.67 -3.09 1.47
N GLY A 165 -12.92 -3.83 2.28
CA GLY A 165 -11.85 -4.70 1.80
C GLY A 165 -12.44 -5.83 0.96
N ASP A 166 -12.01 -5.91 -0.30
CA ASP A 166 -12.49 -6.89 -1.29
C ASP A 166 -11.34 -7.24 -2.23
N TYR A 167 -11.33 -8.48 -2.74
CA TYR A 167 -10.27 -8.96 -3.65
C TYR A 167 -10.57 -8.73 -5.13
N ASP A 168 -11.84 -8.54 -5.50
CA ASP A 168 -12.30 -8.56 -6.90
C ASP A 168 -12.87 -7.23 -7.38
N THR A 169 -13.33 -6.35 -6.48
CA THR A 169 -13.94 -5.07 -6.87
C THR A 169 -13.61 -3.91 -5.95
N ASN A 170 -13.58 -2.71 -6.53
CA ASN A 170 -13.48 -1.43 -5.85
C ASN A 170 -14.66 -0.50 -6.17
N GLU A 171 -15.74 -1.03 -6.76
CA GLU A 171 -16.92 -0.28 -7.23
C GLU A 171 -17.95 0.03 -6.12
N TYR A 172 -17.48 0.12 -4.87
CA TYR A 172 -18.31 0.53 -3.75
C TYR A 172 -18.45 2.05 -3.66
N SER A 173 -19.58 2.49 -3.13
CA SER A 173 -19.68 3.86 -2.61
C SER A 173 -18.83 4.01 -1.35
N TYR A 174 -18.17 5.16 -1.20
CA TYR A 174 -17.43 5.46 0.02
C TYR A 174 -18.36 5.59 1.22
N THR A 175 -17.96 4.99 2.33
CA THR A 175 -18.54 5.20 3.65
C THR A 175 -17.66 6.17 4.44
N THR A 176 -18.29 7.04 5.24
CA THR A 176 -17.59 7.94 6.16
C THR A 176 -18.03 7.62 7.58
N SER A 177 -17.09 7.26 8.44
CA SER A 177 -17.36 6.92 9.84
C SER A 177 -16.10 7.10 10.68
N LYS A 178 -16.22 7.01 12.00
CA LYS A 178 -15.06 6.72 12.85
C LYS A 178 -14.60 5.26 12.68
N ILE A 179 -13.42 4.92 13.19
CA ILE A 179 -12.89 3.55 13.16
C ILE A 179 -13.79 2.65 14.01
N SER A 180 -14.14 3.09 15.21
CA SER A 180 -15.01 2.37 16.15
C SER A 180 -16.42 2.09 15.62
N GLU A 181 -16.86 2.84 14.61
CA GLU A 181 -18.18 2.76 13.98
C GLU A 181 -18.15 1.88 12.71
N MET A 182 -16.99 1.41 12.28
CA MET A 182 -16.85 0.70 11.01
C MET A 182 -17.58 -0.66 11.02
N GLN A 183 -17.41 -1.45 12.09
CA GLN A 183 -17.97 -2.80 12.20
C GLN A 183 -19.50 -2.87 11.96
N PRO A 184 -20.35 -2.03 12.58
CA PRO A 184 -21.79 -2.06 12.31
C PRO A 184 -22.18 -1.57 10.90
N LEU A 185 -21.30 -0.87 10.18
CA LEU A 185 -21.58 -0.32 8.84
C LEU A 185 -21.18 -1.25 7.70
N VAL A 186 -20.28 -2.22 7.95
CA VAL A 186 -19.71 -3.11 6.92
C VAL A 186 -20.78 -3.90 6.16
N TYR A 187 -21.82 -4.35 6.85
CA TYR A 187 -22.90 -5.09 6.18
C TYR A 187 -23.51 -4.24 5.06
N ASN A 188 -23.99 -3.03 5.37
CA ASN A 188 -24.59 -2.15 4.36
C ASN A 188 -23.59 -1.71 3.29
N ALA A 189 -22.33 -1.49 3.66
CA ALA A 189 -21.30 -1.08 2.71
C ALA A 189 -20.95 -2.19 1.70
N THR A 190 -21.10 -3.46 2.08
CA THR A 190 -20.82 -4.63 1.23
C THR A 190 -22.04 -5.19 0.52
N HIS A 191 -23.26 -4.91 1.01
CA HIS A 191 -24.50 -5.46 0.46
C HIS A 191 -25.02 -4.64 -0.73
N VAL A 192 -24.25 -4.64 -1.82
CA VAL A 192 -24.55 -3.95 -3.08
C VAL A 192 -24.62 -4.96 -4.24
N PRO A 193 -25.44 -4.71 -5.28
CA PRO A 193 -25.63 -5.65 -6.38
C PRO A 193 -24.48 -5.62 -7.40
N LEU A 194 -23.28 -6.03 -6.98
CA LEU A 194 -22.10 -6.15 -7.85
C LEU A 194 -21.97 -7.58 -8.42
N ALA A 195 -21.50 -7.68 -9.65
CA ALA A 195 -21.40 -8.96 -10.37
C ALA A 195 -20.26 -9.86 -9.87
N ALA A 196 -19.15 -9.27 -9.41
CA ALA A 196 -18.00 -9.96 -8.85
C ALA A 196 -17.59 -9.27 -7.53
N GLN A 197 -17.55 -10.05 -6.47
CA GLN A 197 -17.29 -9.59 -5.11
C GLN A 197 -16.69 -10.72 -4.29
N SER A 198 -15.55 -10.47 -3.66
CA SER A 198 -14.90 -11.38 -2.71
C SER A 198 -14.47 -10.62 -1.48
N THR A 199 -15.43 -10.35 -0.59
CA THR A 199 -15.18 -9.53 0.59
C THR A 199 -14.23 -10.22 1.57
N ILE A 200 -13.34 -9.43 2.14
CA ILE A 200 -12.47 -9.89 3.22
C ILE A 200 -13.35 -10.19 4.44
N LYS A 201 -13.21 -11.41 5.00
CA LYS A 201 -14.03 -11.86 6.14
C LYS A 201 -13.78 -11.06 7.42
N ASN A 202 -12.56 -10.60 7.63
CA ASN A 202 -12.20 -9.72 8.75
C ASN A 202 -12.67 -8.30 8.47
N LEU A 203 -12.78 -7.48 9.52
CA LEU A 203 -12.99 -6.05 9.35
C LEU A 203 -11.81 -5.46 8.56
N ALA A 204 -12.06 -5.02 7.33
CA ALA A 204 -11.00 -4.58 6.42
C ALA A 204 -11.48 -3.50 5.46
N THR A 205 -10.54 -2.73 4.94
CA THR A 205 -10.75 -1.68 3.94
C THR A 205 -9.67 -1.72 2.87
N GLN A 206 -9.95 -1.18 1.69
CA GLN A 206 -8.96 -1.02 0.63
C GLN A 206 -8.09 0.23 0.84
N THR A 207 -7.05 0.35 0.03
CA THR A 207 -6.26 1.58 -0.10
C THR A 207 -6.49 2.24 -1.46
N PRO A 208 -6.33 3.57 -1.61
CA PRO A 208 -5.86 4.55 -0.63
C PRO A 208 -6.88 4.83 0.48
N LEU A 209 -6.50 4.56 1.74
CA LEU A 209 -7.35 4.86 2.89
C LEU A 209 -7.11 6.29 3.36
N MET A 210 -8.16 7.11 3.28
CA MET A 210 -8.10 8.51 3.71
C MET A 210 -8.63 8.68 5.14
N ILE A 211 -7.87 9.39 5.97
CA ILE A 211 -8.14 9.57 7.40
C ILE A 211 -8.07 11.06 7.74
N LYS A 212 -9.04 11.54 8.52
CA LYS A 212 -8.99 12.85 9.18
C LYS A 212 -8.94 12.63 10.70
N THR A 213 -7.85 13.04 11.31
CA THR A 213 -7.65 12.88 12.74
C THR A 213 -8.45 13.92 13.54
N ASN A 214 -8.71 13.62 14.81
CA ASN A 214 -9.37 14.55 15.73
C ASN A 214 -8.54 15.81 16.01
N ASN A 215 -7.22 15.75 15.81
CA ASN A 215 -6.28 16.87 16.02
C ASN A 215 -5.91 17.62 14.73
N GLY A 216 -6.70 17.44 13.66
CA GLY A 216 -6.66 18.26 12.45
C GLY A 216 -5.63 17.83 11.40
N LEU A 217 -5.07 16.63 11.50
CA LEU A 217 -4.22 16.04 10.47
C LEU A 217 -5.08 15.27 9.46
N TYR A 218 -4.58 15.23 8.24
CA TYR A 218 -5.03 14.38 7.16
C TYR A 218 -3.94 13.35 6.91
N ILE A 219 -4.31 12.07 6.87
CA ILE A 219 -3.39 10.95 6.64
C ILE A 219 -3.96 10.12 5.49
N ASN A 220 -3.12 9.74 4.54
CA ASN A 220 -3.45 8.81 3.47
C ASN A 220 -2.51 7.61 3.53
N ILE A 221 -3.05 6.40 3.68
CA ILE A 221 -2.29 5.14 3.68
C ILE A 221 -2.54 4.42 2.37
N HIS A 222 -1.47 4.09 1.65
CA HIS A 222 -1.53 3.42 0.35
C HIS A 222 -0.26 2.62 0.06
N GLU A 223 -0.08 2.22 -1.20
CA GLU A 223 1.15 1.61 -1.70
C GLU A 223 1.58 2.22 -3.04
N ALA A 224 2.84 1.99 -3.41
CA ALA A 224 3.40 2.42 -4.70
C ALA A 224 4.31 1.33 -5.29
N ALA A 225 4.41 1.29 -6.63
CA ALA A 225 5.18 0.29 -7.38
C ALA A 225 4.73 -1.16 -7.11
N LEU A 226 3.41 -1.41 -7.15
CA LEU A 226 2.86 -2.76 -7.05
C LEU A 226 3.21 -3.60 -8.29
N LYS A 227 4.32 -4.33 -8.22
CA LYS A 227 4.86 -5.18 -9.29
C LYS A 227 5.31 -6.53 -8.71
N ASN A 228 4.91 -7.63 -9.36
CA ASN A 228 5.28 -9.00 -8.94
C ASN A 228 4.98 -9.30 -7.45
N TYR A 229 3.91 -8.71 -6.93
CA TYR A 229 3.51 -8.82 -5.52
C TYR A 229 1.98 -8.64 -5.44
N PRO A 230 1.28 -9.24 -4.45
CA PRO A 230 -0.15 -9.04 -4.34
C PRO A 230 -0.53 -7.66 -3.80
N ALA A 231 -1.69 -7.15 -4.20
CA ALA A 231 -2.21 -5.88 -3.71
C ALA A 231 -2.43 -5.91 -2.19
N MET A 232 -2.33 -4.73 -1.56
CA MET A 232 -2.53 -4.54 -0.12
C MET A 232 -3.89 -3.90 0.18
N CYS A 233 -4.73 -4.65 0.89
CA CYS A 233 -5.81 -4.11 1.71
C CYS A 233 -5.31 -3.86 3.15
N LEU A 234 -6.15 -3.29 4.00
CA LEU A 234 -5.87 -3.04 5.41
C LEU A 234 -6.89 -3.78 6.28
N ASN A 235 -6.42 -4.67 7.14
CA ASN A 235 -7.20 -5.12 8.29
C ASN A 235 -7.37 -3.96 9.26
N VAL A 236 -8.52 -3.89 9.93
CA VAL A 236 -8.86 -2.86 10.91
C VAL A 236 -9.19 -3.51 12.24
N ASP A 237 -8.48 -3.12 13.29
CA ASP A 237 -8.88 -3.34 14.68
C ASP A 237 -9.57 -2.07 15.19
N ASP A 238 -10.89 -2.14 15.28
CA ASP A 238 -11.78 -1.06 15.70
C ASP A 238 -11.76 -0.77 17.21
N LYS A 239 -11.07 -1.61 17.99
CA LYS A 239 -10.92 -1.45 19.45
C LYS A 239 -9.60 -0.79 19.81
N THR A 240 -8.51 -1.17 19.14
CA THR A 240 -7.17 -0.62 19.40
C THR A 240 -6.77 0.47 18.41
N TYR A 241 -7.59 0.72 17.39
CA TYR A 241 -7.37 1.67 16.30
C TYR A 241 -6.08 1.35 15.52
N SER A 242 -5.86 0.06 15.34
CA SER A 242 -4.68 -0.48 14.65
C SER A 242 -5.08 -0.91 13.26
N LEU A 243 -4.21 -0.63 12.29
CA LEU A 243 -4.34 -1.12 10.93
C LEU A 243 -3.19 -2.07 10.66
N SER A 244 -3.40 -3.11 9.85
CA SER A 244 -2.32 -3.98 9.39
C SER A 244 -2.50 -4.39 7.94
N SER A 245 -1.40 -4.68 7.26
CA SER A 245 -1.42 -5.15 5.88
C SER A 245 -2.24 -6.42 5.74
N HIS A 246 -3.09 -6.46 4.73
CA HIS A 246 -3.81 -7.66 4.29
C HIS A 246 -3.55 -7.86 2.81
N LEU A 247 -2.65 -8.78 2.46
CA LEU A 247 -2.36 -9.05 1.06
C LEU A 247 -3.46 -9.92 0.43
N VAL A 248 -3.78 -9.64 -0.83
CA VAL A 248 -4.69 -10.47 -1.63
C VAL A 248 -4.09 -11.86 -1.82
N PRO A 249 -4.79 -12.94 -1.43
CA PRO A 249 -4.30 -14.30 -1.63
C PRO A 249 -4.51 -14.80 -3.07
N ASP A 250 -3.72 -15.79 -3.48
CA ASP A 250 -4.02 -16.61 -4.66
C ASP A 250 -5.13 -17.65 -4.37
N ALA A 251 -5.47 -18.46 -5.37
CA ALA A 251 -6.49 -19.50 -5.25
C ALA A 251 -6.18 -20.59 -4.18
N LEU A 252 -4.94 -20.71 -3.72
CA LEU A 252 -4.50 -21.63 -2.67
C LEU A 252 -4.32 -20.93 -1.31
N GLY A 253 -4.63 -19.64 -1.20
CA GLY A 253 -4.44 -18.85 0.01
C GLY A 253 -3.03 -18.27 0.19
N ASN A 254 -2.13 -18.40 -0.78
CA ASN A 254 -0.77 -17.87 -0.70
C ASN A 254 -0.75 -16.38 -1.00
N LYS A 255 0.08 -15.63 -0.27
CA LYS A 255 0.13 -14.16 -0.38
C LYS A 255 1.41 -13.65 -1.03
N GLY A 256 1.92 -14.41 -2.00
CA GLY A 256 3.07 -14.03 -2.81
C GLY A 256 4.16 -15.10 -2.87
N TYR A 257 4.68 -15.33 -4.06
CA TYR A 257 5.82 -16.20 -4.32
C TYR A 257 7.05 -15.33 -4.56
N ILE A 258 8.00 -15.38 -3.63
CA ILE A 258 9.12 -14.45 -3.61
C ILE A 258 10.43 -15.19 -3.88
N GLN A 259 11.24 -14.57 -4.73
CA GLN A 259 12.65 -14.91 -4.92
C GLN A 259 13.51 -13.77 -4.36
N THR A 260 14.57 -14.10 -3.60
CA THR A 260 15.53 -13.08 -3.14
C THR A 260 16.19 -12.32 -4.28
N GLY A 261 16.65 -11.11 -4.01
CA GLY A 261 17.03 -10.11 -5.03
C GLY A 261 15.85 -9.24 -5.45
N SER A 262 14.75 -9.28 -4.71
CA SER A 262 13.53 -8.53 -4.97
C SER A 262 13.17 -7.60 -3.81
N PHE A 263 12.19 -6.75 -4.08
CA PHE A 263 11.61 -5.81 -3.13
C PHE A 263 10.11 -6.01 -3.03
N THR A 264 9.53 -5.66 -1.89
CA THR A 264 8.10 -5.40 -1.81
C THR A 264 7.77 -4.08 -2.53
N PRO A 265 6.50 -3.85 -2.88
CA PRO A 265 5.99 -2.51 -3.11
C PRO A 265 6.27 -1.61 -1.91
N TRP A 266 6.26 -0.30 -2.15
CA TRP A 266 6.32 0.68 -1.06
C TRP A 266 5.00 0.72 -0.32
N ARG A 267 5.03 0.83 1.00
CA ARG A 267 3.91 1.24 1.84
C ARG A 267 4.07 2.73 2.11
N THR A 268 3.00 3.49 1.95
CA THR A 268 3.06 4.95 1.95
C THR A 268 2.12 5.54 2.97
N ILE A 269 2.59 6.55 3.70
CA ILE A 269 1.83 7.38 4.63
C ILE A 269 2.05 8.83 4.24
N VAL A 270 1.11 9.42 3.49
CA VAL A 270 1.11 10.87 3.22
C VAL A 270 0.41 11.56 4.40
N VAL A 271 0.99 12.63 4.93
CA VAL A 271 0.44 13.35 6.08
C VAL A 271 0.58 14.86 5.94
N SER A 272 -0.47 15.59 6.32
CA SER A 272 -0.49 17.05 6.31
C SER A 272 -1.54 17.60 7.27
N ASP A 273 -1.37 18.84 7.71
CA ASP A 273 -2.41 19.65 8.39
C ASP A 273 -3.32 20.42 7.41
N ASP A 274 -3.13 20.20 6.10
CA ASP A 274 -3.91 20.76 5.00
C ASP A 274 -4.25 19.67 3.99
N ALA A 275 -5.55 19.41 3.80
CA ALA A 275 -6.06 18.38 2.88
C ALA A 275 -5.59 18.59 1.43
N ARG A 276 -5.37 19.85 1.01
CA ARG A 276 -4.89 20.18 -0.34
C ARG A 276 -3.51 19.59 -0.61
N LYS A 277 -2.68 19.47 0.43
CA LYS A 277 -1.33 18.90 0.31
C LYS A 277 -1.32 17.39 0.13
N ILE A 278 -2.37 16.69 0.57
CA ILE A 278 -2.54 15.26 0.27
C ILE A 278 -2.72 15.08 -1.24
N LEU A 279 -3.58 15.90 -1.86
CA LEU A 279 -3.83 15.87 -3.31
C LEU A 279 -2.61 16.30 -4.13
N SER A 280 -1.86 17.29 -3.64
CA SER A 280 -0.67 17.78 -4.36
C SER A 280 0.57 16.90 -4.19
N SER A 281 0.52 15.88 -3.31
CA SER A 281 1.65 14.98 -3.10
C SER A 281 2.00 14.25 -4.40
N LYS A 282 3.30 14.18 -4.70
CA LYS A 282 3.84 13.39 -5.83
C LYS A 282 4.61 12.17 -5.35
N MET A 283 4.52 11.84 -4.05
CA MET A 283 5.26 10.75 -3.43
C MET A 283 4.98 9.40 -4.10
N ILE A 284 3.73 9.10 -4.46
CA ILE A 284 3.38 7.84 -5.15
C ILE A 284 4.15 7.71 -6.47
N LEU A 285 4.20 8.77 -7.28
CA LEU A 285 4.95 8.75 -8.55
C LEU A 285 6.47 8.67 -8.31
N ASN A 286 7.00 9.44 -7.36
CA ASN A 286 8.43 9.45 -7.02
C ASN A 286 8.95 8.10 -6.47
N LEU A 287 8.07 7.23 -5.99
CA LEU A 287 8.41 5.90 -5.49
C LEU A 287 8.37 4.81 -6.56
N ASN A 288 7.94 5.14 -7.80
CA ASN A 288 7.99 4.22 -8.93
C ASN A 288 9.33 4.32 -9.67
N GLU A 289 9.70 3.24 -10.36
CA GLU A 289 10.86 3.25 -11.25
C GLU A 289 10.63 4.23 -12.42
N PRO A 290 11.69 4.86 -12.96
CA PRO A 290 11.58 5.72 -14.13
C PRO A 290 10.95 5.03 -15.36
N CYS A 291 10.50 5.83 -16.31
CA CYS A 291 9.96 5.32 -17.58
C CYS A 291 10.98 4.40 -18.27
N SER A 292 10.53 3.20 -18.65
CA SER A 292 11.34 2.20 -19.35
C SER A 292 11.21 2.23 -20.88
N PHE A 293 10.49 3.22 -21.43
CA PHE A 293 10.32 3.37 -22.87
C PHE A 293 11.27 4.45 -23.42
N ASP A 294 12.01 4.11 -24.47
CA ASP A 294 12.89 5.08 -25.14
C ASP A 294 12.10 6.12 -25.97
N ASP A 295 11.05 5.68 -26.67
CA ASP A 295 10.14 6.54 -27.43
C ASP A 295 8.75 6.60 -26.79
N THR A 296 8.36 7.82 -26.41
CA THR A 296 7.09 8.15 -25.77
C THR A 296 6.23 9.10 -26.61
N SER A 297 6.65 9.41 -27.85
CA SER A 297 6.00 10.38 -28.75
C SER A 297 4.57 10.00 -29.17
N TRP A 298 4.24 8.72 -29.08
CA TRP A 298 2.92 8.15 -29.37
C TRP A 298 1.94 8.29 -28.19
N ILE A 299 2.42 8.55 -26.98
CA ILE A 299 1.58 8.71 -25.78
C ILE A 299 1.00 10.13 -25.77
N LYS A 300 -0.32 10.24 -25.95
CA LYS A 300 -1.02 11.52 -26.06
C LYS A 300 -2.32 11.51 -25.23
N PRO A 301 -2.75 12.65 -24.66
CA PRO A 301 -4.06 12.74 -24.01
C PRO A 301 -5.19 12.46 -25.00
N VAL A 302 -6.22 11.73 -24.56
CA VAL A 302 -7.40 11.46 -25.36
C VAL A 302 -8.64 11.92 -24.59
N LYS A 303 -9.43 12.79 -25.22
CA LYS A 303 -10.83 13.04 -24.85
C LYS A 303 -11.68 12.32 -25.88
N TYR A 304 -12.63 11.51 -25.44
CA TYR A 304 -13.48 10.72 -26.33
C TYR A 304 -14.92 10.68 -25.84
N ILE A 305 -15.83 10.44 -26.78
CA ILE A 305 -17.18 9.94 -26.53
C ILE A 305 -17.27 8.54 -27.11
N GLY A 306 -18.27 7.77 -26.70
CA GLY A 306 -18.44 6.41 -27.22
C GLY A 306 -19.89 5.95 -27.13
N VAL A 307 -20.23 5.06 -28.05
CA VAL A 307 -21.42 4.22 -27.94
C VAL A 307 -21.21 3.29 -26.73
N TRP A 308 -21.72 3.73 -25.58
CA TRP A 308 -21.49 3.11 -24.29
C TRP A 308 -22.69 3.27 -23.37
N TRP A 309 -23.16 4.51 -23.17
CA TRP A 309 -24.22 4.82 -22.20
C TRP A 309 -25.57 4.15 -22.50
N GLU A 310 -25.89 3.90 -23.77
CA GLU A 310 -27.14 3.23 -24.18
C GLU A 310 -27.25 1.79 -23.67
N TYR A 311 -26.12 1.10 -23.45
CA TYR A 311 -26.11 -0.25 -22.88
C TYR A 311 -26.52 -0.27 -21.40
N PHE A 312 -26.27 0.82 -20.67
CA PHE A 312 -26.60 0.95 -19.24
C PHE A 312 -28.01 1.48 -19.00
N THR A 313 -28.52 2.30 -19.92
CA THR A 313 -29.86 2.91 -19.79
C THR A 313 -30.99 2.00 -20.25
N GLY A 314 -30.68 0.84 -20.84
CA GLY A 314 -31.68 -0.10 -21.36
C GLY A 314 -32.36 0.41 -22.64
N ALA A 315 -31.72 1.30 -23.38
CA ALA A 315 -32.27 1.94 -24.59
C ALA A 315 -32.34 1.02 -25.83
N GLY A 316 -32.23 -0.30 -25.64
CA GLY A 316 -32.41 -1.32 -26.68
C GLY A 316 -31.13 -1.93 -27.26
N SER A 317 -29.96 -1.35 -26.98
CA SER A 317 -28.68 -1.91 -27.43
C SER A 317 -28.16 -3.02 -26.50
N THR A 318 -27.55 -4.05 -27.08
CA THR A 318 -26.97 -5.20 -26.38
C THR A 318 -25.50 -5.41 -26.74
N TRP A 319 -24.71 -5.88 -25.78
CA TRP A 319 -23.26 -6.09 -25.98
C TRP A 319 -22.95 -7.15 -27.03
N ALA A 320 -23.75 -8.22 -27.08
CA ALA A 320 -23.47 -9.36 -27.94
C ALA A 320 -23.58 -8.99 -29.42
N TYR A 321 -22.66 -9.47 -30.25
CA TYR A 321 -22.77 -9.36 -31.70
C TYR A 321 -23.86 -10.28 -32.27
N SER A 322 -24.04 -11.46 -31.67
CA SER A 322 -24.98 -12.50 -32.11
C SER A 322 -25.82 -13.00 -30.94
N ASN A 323 -26.94 -13.67 -31.23
CA ASN A 323 -27.77 -14.34 -30.23
C ASN A 323 -27.38 -15.82 -30.05
N ASP A 324 -26.41 -16.33 -30.83
CA ASP A 324 -25.90 -17.69 -30.68
C ASP A 324 -25.35 -17.92 -29.27
N GLN A 325 -25.83 -19.00 -28.63
CA GLN A 325 -25.46 -19.36 -27.25
C GLN A 325 -24.30 -20.37 -27.20
N ASP A 326 -24.04 -21.09 -28.30
CA ASP A 326 -23.03 -22.15 -28.40
C ASP A 326 -21.65 -21.61 -28.83
N VAL A 327 -21.20 -20.53 -28.20
CA VAL A 327 -19.89 -19.92 -28.49
C VAL A 327 -18.79 -20.60 -27.67
N VAL A 328 -17.79 -21.14 -28.36
CA VAL A 328 -16.57 -21.68 -27.77
C VAL A 328 -15.40 -20.75 -28.14
N ILE A 329 -14.84 -20.08 -27.14
CA ILE A 329 -13.71 -19.17 -27.31
C ILE A 329 -12.55 -19.90 -28.00
N GLY A 330 -12.03 -19.32 -29.08
CA GLY A 330 -10.94 -19.87 -29.88
C GLY A 330 -11.32 -20.97 -30.88
N SER A 331 -12.58 -21.44 -30.88
CA SER A 331 -13.07 -22.46 -31.83
C SER A 331 -14.21 -21.95 -32.73
N THR A 332 -15.10 -21.10 -32.20
CA THR A 332 -16.19 -20.52 -32.98
C THR A 332 -15.64 -19.52 -34.01
N ASP A 333 -15.99 -19.74 -35.28
CA ASP A 333 -15.72 -18.79 -36.37
C ASP A 333 -16.72 -17.63 -36.32
N PHE A 334 -16.33 -16.55 -35.63
CA PHE A 334 -17.17 -15.36 -35.44
C PHE A 334 -17.63 -14.72 -36.76
N SER A 335 -16.89 -14.91 -37.86
CA SER A 335 -17.27 -14.37 -39.18
C SER A 335 -18.51 -15.04 -39.77
N LYS A 336 -18.86 -16.24 -39.28
CA LYS A 336 -20.04 -17.00 -39.70
C LYS A 336 -21.27 -16.77 -38.81
N LEU A 337 -21.11 -16.08 -37.69
CA LEU A 337 -22.24 -15.80 -36.79
C LEU A 337 -23.17 -14.75 -37.40
N LYS A 338 -24.47 -14.95 -37.21
CA LYS A 338 -25.48 -13.98 -37.64
C LYS A 338 -25.51 -12.79 -36.66
N PRO A 339 -25.35 -11.54 -37.13
CA PRO A 339 -25.55 -10.38 -36.27
C PRO A 339 -26.97 -10.34 -35.68
N ASN A 340 -27.09 -9.99 -34.40
CA ASN A 340 -28.39 -9.82 -33.74
C ASN A 340 -29.06 -8.48 -34.05
N ASN A 341 -28.34 -7.54 -34.68
CA ASN A 341 -28.77 -6.18 -35.04
C ASN A 341 -29.12 -5.27 -33.85
N THR A 342 -28.91 -5.74 -32.62
CA THR A 342 -29.09 -4.95 -31.39
C THR A 342 -27.76 -4.46 -30.83
N HIS A 343 -26.63 -4.78 -31.48
CA HIS A 343 -25.34 -4.22 -31.10
C HIS A 343 -25.22 -2.74 -31.50
N GLY A 344 -25.14 -1.86 -30.49
CA GLY A 344 -25.12 -0.40 -30.67
C GLY A 344 -23.84 0.14 -31.32
N ALA A 345 -22.67 -0.49 -31.06
CA ALA A 345 -21.38 0.03 -31.53
C ALA A 345 -21.06 -0.37 -32.98
N ASN A 346 -22.00 -0.12 -33.89
CA ASN A 346 -21.81 -0.35 -35.33
C ASN A 346 -21.48 0.95 -36.08
N THR A 347 -20.84 0.83 -37.25
CA THR A 347 -20.36 1.98 -38.03
C THR A 347 -21.46 2.98 -38.37
N LYS A 348 -22.67 2.51 -38.67
CA LYS A 348 -23.79 3.38 -39.03
C LYS A 348 -24.22 4.21 -37.83
N HIS A 349 -24.45 3.57 -36.68
CA HIS A 349 -24.90 4.25 -35.47
C HIS A 349 -23.84 5.22 -34.93
N VAL A 350 -22.57 4.80 -34.90
CA VAL A 350 -21.48 5.70 -34.47
C VAL A 350 -21.42 6.94 -35.36
N LYS A 351 -21.59 6.80 -36.68
CA LYS A 351 -21.63 7.94 -37.62
C LYS A 351 -22.75 8.95 -37.35
N GLU A 352 -23.86 8.54 -36.72
CA GLU A 352 -24.94 9.46 -36.33
C GLU A 352 -24.47 10.52 -35.32
N TYR A 353 -23.41 10.22 -34.55
CA TYR A 353 -22.87 11.11 -33.52
C TYR A 353 -21.51 11.73 -33.88
N ILE A 354 -20.91 11.37 -35.03
CA ILE A 354 -19.60 11.90 -35.45
C ILE A 354 -19.68 13.40 -35.77
N ASP A 355 -20.79 13.89 -36.32
CA ASP A 355 -20.95 15.31 -36.66
C ASP A 355 -21.41 16.17 -35.46
N PHE A 356 -21.61 15.56 -34.29
CA PHE A 356 -22.05 16.24 -33.06
C PHE A 356 -20.91 16.55 -32.06
N ALA A 357 -19.72 15.95 -32.24
CA ALA A 357 -18.64 15.92 -31.25
C ALA A 357 -17.47 16.87 -31.53
#